data_AF-A0A9E3WN55-F1
#
_entry.id   AF-A0A9E3WN55-F1
#
_cell.length_a   1.000
_cell.length_b   1.000
_cell.length_c   1.000
_cell.angle_alpha   90.00
_cell.angle_beta   90.00
_cell.angle_gamma   90.00
#
_symmetry.space_group_name_H-M   'P 1'
#
loop_
_entity.id
_entity.type
_entity.pdbx_description
1 polymer ?
#
loop_
_entity_poly.entity_id
_entity_poly.type
_entity_poly.pdbx_seq_one_letter_code
_entity_poly.pdbx_strand_id
1 'polypeptide(L)'
;MADAAAEHSVPSGAAAPGILTFAAVILAVTLVRLAVLTVLAIPLSMDEAQYWIWSRALDFGYYSKPPMIAWLIGATTSLCGDGEACVRATSPILHAATSF
;
A
#
# COMPACT_ATOMS: atom_id res chain seq x y z
N MET A 1 49.48 6.07 -33.72
CA MET A 1 48.33 6.60 -34.50
C MET A 1 47.51 5.38 -34.90
N ALA A 2 46.44 4.98 -34.22
CA ALA A 2 45.54 5.74 -33.37
C ALA A 2 45.11 4.92 -32.14
N ASP A 3 44.66 5.68 -31.14
CA ASP A 3 44.20 5.29 -29.81
C ASP A 3 43.16 4.18 -29.75
N ALA A 4 43.31 3.44 -28.65
CA ALA A 4 42.28 2.74 -27.92
C ALA A 4 40.94 3.50 -27.86
N ALA A 5 39.96 3.04 -28.65
CA ALA A 5 38.55 3.23 -28.33
C ALA A 5 38.01 1.91 -27.77
N ALA A 6 38.44 1.56 -26.56
CA ALA A 6 37.77 0.53 -25.78
C ALA A 6 36.41 1.10 -25.38
N GLU A 7 35.36 0.72 -26.11
CA GLU A 7 33.98 1.00 -25.74
C GLU A 7 33.72 0.41 -24.35
N HIS A 8 33.80 1.24 -23.31
CA HIS A 8 33.28 0.90 -22.00
C HIS A 8 31.75 0.90 -22.12
N SER A 9 31.18 -0.28 -22.35
CA SER A 9 29.75 -0.52 -22.24
C SER A 9 29.32 -0.22 -20.80
N VAL A 10 28.69 0.93 -20.58
CA VAL A 10 28.07 1.30 -19.31
C VAL A 10 27.03 0.22 -18.96
N PRO A 11 27.14 -0.49 -17.82
CA PRO A 11 26.14 -1.49 -17.46
C PRO A 11 24.80 -0.79 -17.19
N SER A 12 23.79 -1.12 -18.00
CA SER A 12 22.42 -0.65 -17.83
C SER A 12 21.81 -1.19 -16.52
N GLY A 13 21.72 -0.33 -15.50
CA GLY A 13 20.59 -0.17 -14.59
C GLY A 13 19.92 -1.38 -13.93
N ALA A 14 20.58 -2.53 -13.76
CA ALA A 14 20.01 -3.63 -13.00
C ALA A 14 19.99 -3.26 -11.50
N ALA A 15 18.80 -3.26 -10.89
CA ALA A 15 18.66 -3.05 -9.45
C ALA A 15 19.55 -4.06 -8.68
N ALA A 16 20.28 -3.58 -7.67
CA ALA A 16 21.18 -4.42 -6.89
C ALA A 16 20.41 -5.64 -6.33
N PRO A 17 21.00 -6.85 -6.33
CA PRO A 17 20.30 -8.08 -5.93
C PRO A 17 19.69 -7.98 -4.52
N GLY A 18 20.27 -7.17 -3.63
CA GLY A 18 19.72 -6.89 -2.30
C GLY A 18 18.43 -6.07 -2.28
N ILE A 19 18.24 -5.15 -3.22
CA ILE A 19 17.00 -4.34 -3.33
C ILE A 19 15.86 -5.22 -3.82
N LEU A 20 16.14 -6.08 -4.80
CA LEU A 20 15.15 -7.02 -5.34
C LEU A 20 14.69 -8.04 -4.29
N THR A 21 15.61 -8.60 -3.51
CA THR A 21 15.26 -9.53 -2.43
C THR A 21 14.46 -8.83 -1.33
N PHE A 22 14.86 -7.63 -0.92
CA PHE A 22 14.11 -6.85 0.07
C PHE A 22 12.69 -6.52 -0.43
N ALA A 23 12.56 -6.05 -1.66
CA ALA A 23 11.26 -5.79 -2.29
C ALA A 23 10.39 -7.04 -2.38
N ALA A 24 10.98 -8.20 -2.71
CA ALA A 24 10.26 -9.47 -2.75
C ALA A 24 9.74 -9.89 -1.38
N VAL A 25 10.52 -9.68 -0.31
CA VAL A 25 10.10 -9.96 1.07
C VAL A 25 8.94 -9.04 1.47
N ILE A 26 9.03 -7.74 1.20
CA ILE A 26 7.96 -6.77 1.47
C ILE A 26 6.68 -7.18 0.73
N LEU A 27 6.79 -7.52 -0.56
CA LEU A 27 5.66 -7.98 -1.36
C LEU A 27 5.03 -9.24 -0.76
N ALA A 28 5.84 -10.25 -0.40
CA ALA A 28 5.36 -11.48 0.20
C ALA A 28 4.60 -11.22 1.53
N VAL A 29 5.17 -10.41 2.43
CA VAL A 29 4.51 -10.06 3.70
C VAL A 29 3.22 -9.28 3.46
N THR A 30 3.20 -8.38 2.48
CA THR A 30 2.01 -7.58 2.14
C THR A 30 0.88 -8.47 1.62
N LEU A 31 1.19 -9.41 0.72
CA LEU A 31 0.23 -10.39 0.20
C LEU A 31 -0.32 -11.28 1.32
N VAL A 32 0.53 -11.75 2.24
CA VAL A 32 0.07 -12.53 3.41
C VAL A 32 -0.88 -11.70 4.27
N ARG A 33 -0.56 -10.43 4.57
CA ARG A 33 -1.44 -9.55 5.36
C ARG A 33 -2.80 -9.34 4.68
N LEU A 34 -2.81 -9.08 3.37
CA LEU A 34 -4.05 -8.92 2.62
C LEU A 34 -4.88 -10.21 2.61
N ALA A 35 -4.26 -11.37 2.40
CA ALA A 35 -4.95 -12.66 2.45
C ALA A 35 -5.57 -12.92 3.83
N VAL A 36 -4.83 -12.66 4.90
CA VAL A 36 -5.32 -12.83 6.29
C VAL A 36 -6.55 -11.96 6.55
N LEU A 37 -6.60 -10.72 6.04
CA LEU A 37 -7.77 -9.84 6.19
C LEU A 37 -9.05 -10.42 5.56
N THR A 38 -8.93 -11.21 4.49
CA THR A 38 -10.10 -11.82 3.83
C THR A 38 -10.67 -13.03 4.58
N VAL A 39 -9.84 -13.67 5.42
CA VAL A 39 -10.23 -14.88 6.17
C VAL A 39 -10.66 -14.53 7.60
N LEU A 40 -10.04 -13.51 8.19
CA LEU A 40 -10.40 -13.02 9.51
C LEU A 40 -11.68 -12.20 9.44
N ALA A 41 -12.82 -12.83 9.75
CA ALA A 41 -14.13 -12.18 9.92
C ALA A 41 -14.24 -11.41 11.25
N ILE A 42 -13.25 -10.55 11.54
CA ILE A 42 -13.24 -9.71 12.73
C ILE A 42 -13.99 -8.42 12.42
N PRO A 43 -15.07 -8.09 13.16
CA PRO A 43 -15.85 -6.89 12.90
C PRO A 43 -14.99 -5.63 13.05
N LEU A 44 -15.44 -4.53 12.45
CA LEU A 44 -14.79 -3.24 12.63
C LEU A 44 -14.85 -2.80 14.09
N SER A 45 -13.73 -2.29 14.59
CA SER A 45 -13.70 -1.54 15.84
C SER A 45 -14.50 -0.23 15.70
N MET A 46 -14.87 0.38 16.83
CA MET A 46 -15.65 1.63 16.83
C MET A 46 -15.01 2.74 15.99
N ASP A 47 -13.69 2.90 16.10
CA ASP A 47 -12.94 3.89 15.33
C ASP A 47 -12.93 3.58 13.84
N GLU A 48 -12.74 2.31 13.45
CA GLU A 48 -12.76 1.90 12.04
C GLU A 48 -14.14 2.09 11.42
N ALA A 49 -15.21 1.73 12.13
CA ALA A 49 -16.58 1.94 11.69
C ALA A 49 -16.88 3.44 11.50
N GLN A 50 -16.39 4.29 12.40
CA GLN A 50 -16.50 5.74 12.26
C GLN A 50 -15.79 6.25 11.00
N TYR A 51 -14.55 5.81 10.74
CA TYR A 51 -13.84 6.24 9.52
C TYR A 51 -14.50 5.73 8.25
N TRP A 52 -15.08 4.52 8.29
CA TRP A 52 -15.86 4.00 7.18
C TRP A 52 -17.11 4.85 6.92
N ILE A 53 -17.86 5.27 7.96
CA ILE A 53 -19.00 6.18 7.79
C ILE A 53 -18.54 7.51 7.15
N TRP A 54 -17.43 8.08 7.62
CA TRP A 54 -16.86 9.29 7.02
C TRP A 54 -16.45 9.09 5.56
N SER A 55 -15.98 7.90 5.18
CA SER A 55 -15.64 7.59 3.79
C SER A 55 -16.83 7.61 2.83
N ARG A 56 -18.06 7.51 3.34
CA ARG A 56 -19.29 7.56 2.52
C ARG A 56 -19.60 8.97 2.01
N ALA A 57 -19.06 10.00 2.66
CA ALA A 57 -19.19 11.40 2.27
C ALA A 57 -17.84 12.10 2.48
N LEU A 58 -17.04 12.17 1.41
CA LEU A 58 -15.70 12.74 1.47
C LEU A 58 -15.77 14.24 1.74
N ASP A 59 -15.11 14.67 2.81
CA ASP A 59 -14.96 16.07 3.22
C ASP A 59 -13.46 16.38 3.44
N PHE A 60 -13.09 17.65 3.55
CA PHE A 60 -11.73 18.11 3.83
C PHE A 60 -11.37 18.10 5.33
N GLY A 61 -12.33 17.79 6.20
CA GLY A 61 -12.10 17.61 7.62
C GLY A 61 -13.28 16.96 8.30
N TYR A 62 -13.00 16.06 9.25
CA TYR A 62 -14.01 15.41 10.08
C TYR A 62 -13.87 15.85 11.52
N TYR A 63 -14.86 15.48 12.34
CA TYR A 63 -14.97 15.91 13.74
C TYR A 63 -13.66 15.84 14.53
N SER A 64 -12.87 14.76 14.37
CA SER A 64 -11.62 14.57 15.11
C SER A 64 -10.38 14.26 14.27
N LYS A 65 -10.51 14.14 12.94
CA LYS A 65 -9.41 13.71 12.06
C LYS A 65 -9.33 14.47 10.73
N PRO A 66 -8.10 14.63 10.20
CA PRO A 66 -7.91 15.09 8.83
C PRO A 66 -8.48 14.07 7.82
N PRO A 67 -8.68 14.48 6.56
CA PRO A 67 -9.54 13.75 5.64
C PRO A 67 -8.94 12.46 5.08
N MET A 68 -7.61 12.35 5.14
CA MET A 68 -6.84 11.32 4.45
C MET A 68 -7.32 9.90 4.76
N ILE A 69 -7.63 9.59 6.02
CA ILE A 69 -8.08 8.23 6.39
C ILE A 69 -9.41 7.86 5.74
N ALA A 70 -10.38 8.77 5.70
CA ALA A 70 -11.68 8.54 5.08
C ALA A 70 -11.57 8.45 3.56
N TRP A 71 -10.74 9.29 2.95
CA TRP A 71 -10.48 9.25 1.50
C TRP A 71 -9.83 7.93 1.08
N LEU A 72 -8.84 7.46 1.84
CA LEU A 72 -8.17 6.19 1.59
C LEU A 72 -9.10 4.99 1.75
N ILE A 73 -9.97 5.00 2.76
CA ILE A 73 -11.00 3.95 2.94
C ILE A 73 -12.01 4.01 1.80
N GLY A 74 -12.47 5.21 1.42
CA GLY A 74 -13.43 5.39 0.33
C GLY A 74 -12.87 4.90 -1.01
N ALA A 75 -11.57 5.13 -1.26
CA ALA A 75 -10.89 4.63 -2.43
C ALA A 75 -10.88 3.09 -2.47
N THR A 76 -10.52 2.41 -1.38
CA THR A 76 -10.48 0.93 -1.39
C THR A 76 -11.87 0.30 -1.39
N THR A 77 -12.82 0.85 -0.64
CA THR A 77 -14.20 0.32 -0.63
C THR A 77 -14.94 0.57 -1.94
N SER A 78 -14.58 1.61 -2.70
CA SER A 78 -15.09 1.81 -4.07
C SER A 78 -14.64 0.70 -5.05
N LEU A 79 -13.52 0.03 -4.77
CA LEU A 79 -12.94 -1.00 -5.63
C LEU A 79 -13.40 -2.41 -5.28
N CYS A 80 -13.56 -2.73 -4.00
CA CYS A 80 -13.88 -4.10 -3.55
C CYS A 80 -15.10 -4.20 -2.62
N GLY A 81 -15.82 -3.11 -2.40
CA GLY A 81 -17.02 -3.04 -1.58
C GLY A 81 -16.76 -2.69 -0.11
N ASP A 82 -17.81 -2.74 0.70
CA ASP A 82 -17.81 -2.29 2.10
C ASP A 82 -17.33 -3.34 3.12
N GLY A 83 -16.69 -4.42 2.66
CA GLY A 83 -16.18 -5.47 3.55
C GLY A 83 -15.02 -4.99 4.44
N GLU A 84 -14.85 -5.64 5.59
CA GLU A 84 -13.82 -5.30 6.58
C GLU A 84 -12.40 -5.38 6.00
N ALA A 85 -12.18 -6.34 5.11
CA ALA A 85 -10.93 -6.48 4.38
C ALA A 85 -10.64 -5.24 3.51
N CYS A 86 -11.65 -4.69 2.83
CA CYS A 86 -11.52 -3.51 1.98
C CYS A 86 -11.24 -2.25 2.80
N VAL A 87 -11.91 -2.09 3.94
CA VAL A 87 -11.67 -0.98 4.87
C VAL A 87 -10.23 -1.00 5.40
N ARG A 88 -9.68 -2.19 5.67
CA ARG A 88 -8.33 -2.35 6.23
C ARG A 88 -7.23 -2.47 5.17
N ALA A 89 -7.55 -2.69 3.90
CA ALA A 89 -6.59 -2.97 2.82
C ALA A 89 -5.55 -1.87 2.63
N THR A 90 -5.92 -0.61 2.83
CA THR A 90 -5.02 0.53 2.61
C THR A 90 -3.82 0.52 3.55
N SER A 91 -3.99 0.03 4.79
CA SER A 91 -2.94 0.01 5.81
C SER A 91 -1.70 -0.81 5.38
N PRO A 92 -1.81 -2.13 5.07
CA PRO A 92 -0.66 -2.91 4.62
C PRO A 92 -0.07 -2.43 3.29
N ILE A 93 -0.89 -1.88 2.38
CA ILE A 93 -0.40 -1.34 1.10
C ILE A 93 0.49 -0.11 1.31
N LEU A 94 0.05 0.86 2.13
CA LEU A 94 0.86 2.05 2.42
C LEU A 94 2.12 1.70 3.20
N HIS A 95 2.03 0.76 4.14
CA HIS A 95 3.22 0.24 4.84
C HIS A 95 4.26 -0.33 3.87
N ALA A 96 3.83 -1.06 2.83
CA ALA A 96 4.73 -1.56 1.81
C ALA A 96 5.33 -0.41 0.99
N ALA A 97 4.52 0.56 0.59
CA ALA A 97 4.94 1.69 -0.23
C ALA A 97 6.01 2.57 0.45
N THR A 98 5.98 2.72 1.77
CA THR A 98 6.92 3.57 2.53
C THR A 98 8.13 2.83 3.11
N SER A 99 8.37 1.59 2.71
CA SER A 99 9.40 0.74 3.33
C SER A 99 10.81 0.88 2.75
N PHE A 100 11.00 1.73 1.73
CA PHE A 100 12.28 1.97 1.03
C PHE A 100 12.90 3.33 1.39
#